data_AF-A0A551ZC07-F1
#
_entry.id   AF-A0A551ZC07-F1
#
_cell.length_a   1.000
_cell.length_b   1.000
_cell.length_c   1.000
_cell.angle_alpha   90.00
_cell.angle_beta   90.00
_cell.angle_gamma   90.00
#
_symmetry.space_group_name_H-M   'P 1'
#
loop_
_entity.id
_entity.type
_entity.pdbx_description
1 polymer ?
#
loop_
_entity_poly.entity_id
_entity_poly.type
_entity_poly.pdbx_seq_one_letter_code
_entity_poly.pdbx_strand_id
1 'polypeptide(L)' 'IYGDEQEPITWLRWATPEGQLLPTIEELAEQEKQRAEQEKQRAEQEKQRAEQEKLRAERLAAKLRSLGVDIDDSLL' A
#
# COMPACT_ATOMS: atom_id res chain seq x y z
N ILE A 1 22.49 -31.35 -40.36
CA ILE A 1 21.45 -31.67 -39.34
C ILE A 1 22.21 -32.02 -38.07
N TYR A 2 22.40 -31.06 -37.18
CA TYR A 2 22.79 -31.31 -35.80
C TYR A 2 21.64 -30.78 -34.96
N GLY A 3 20.96 -31.68 -34.25
CA GLY A 3 19.77 -31.38 -33.48
C GLY A 3 20.12 -30.38 -32.39
N ASP A 4 19.35 -29.30 -32.32
CA ASP A 4 19.33 -28.30 -31.26
C ASP A 4 18.71 -28.94 -29.99
N GLU A 5 19.32 -30.03 -29.50
CA GLU A 5 18.97 -30.63 -28.22
C GLU A 5 19.56 -29.75 -27.12
N GLN A 6 18.95 -28.59 -26.88
CA GLN A 6 19.21 -27.82 -25.67
C GLN A 6 18.68 -28.62 -24.50
N GLU A 7 19.54 -29.45 -23.90
CA GLU A 7 19.26 -30.06 -22.62
C GLU A 7 18.91 -28.93 -21.63
N PRO A 8 17.73 -28.95 -21.00
CA PRO A 8 17.34 -27.88 -20.09
C PRO A 8 18.34 -27.84 -18.93
N ILE A 9 19.15 -26.79 -18.89
CA ILE A 9 20.11 -26.56 -17.82
C ILE A 9 19.32 -26.38 -16.52
N THR A 10 19.39 -27.38 -15.65
CA THR A 10 18.78 -27.32 -14.33
C THR A 10 19.74 -26.58 -13.40
N TRP A 11 19.44 -25.32 -13.13
CA TRP A 11 20.19 -24.50 -12.18
C TRP A 11 19.78 -24.84 -10.74
N LEU A 12 20.76 -24.87 -9.83
CA LEU A 12 20.53 -25.08 -8.41
C LEU A 12 20.14 -23.78 -7.72
N ARG A 13 19.11 -23.83 -6.87
CA ARG A 13 18.66 -22.70 -6.04
C ARG A 13 19.21 -22.87 -4.63
N TRP A 14 19.77 -21.79 -4.07
CA TRP A 14 20.34 -21.80 -2.73
C TRP A 14 19.22 -21.78 -1.69
N ALA A 15 19.40 -22.51 -0.59
CA ALA A 15 18.48 -22.58 0.54
C ALA A 15 19.17 -22.11 1.82
N THR A 16 18.39 -21.62 2.78
CA THR A 16 18.84 -21.37 4.14
C THR A 16 19.13 -22.70 4.86
N PRO A 17 19.91 -22.70 5.96
CA PRO A 17 20.17 -23.92 6.75
C PRO A 17 18.91 -24.63 7.26
N GLU A 18 17.79 -23.90 7.34
CA GLU A 18 16.47 -24.41 7.73
C GLU A 18 15.71 -25.07 6.57
N GLY A 19 16.32 -25.14 5.38
CA GLY A 19 15.72 -25.73 4.18
C GLY A 19 14.81 -24.79 3.39
N GLN A 20 14.78 -23.49 3.73
CA GLN A 20 13.96 -22.51 3.02
C GLN A 20 14.69 -22.02 1.77
N LEU A 21 14.10 -22.14 0.58
CA LEU A 21 14.69 -21.58 -0.64
C LEU A 21 14.82 -20.06 -0.54
N LEU A 22 16.01 -19.54 -0.89
CA LEU A 22 16.22 -18.10 -0.96
C LEU A 22 15.39 -17.53 -2.12
N PRO A 23 14.65 -16.43 -1.90
CA PRO A 23 13.95 -15.74 -2.98
C PRO A 23 14.98 -15.17 -3.97
N THR A 24 14.63 -15.19 -5.25
CA THR A 24 15.38 -14.48 -6.28
C THR A 24 15.24 -12.97 -6.08
N ILE A 25 16.15 -12.21 -6.71
CA ILE A 25 16.08 -10.74 -6.70
C ILE A 25 14.75 -10.25 -7.30
N GLU A 26 14.23 -10.96 -8.31
CA GLU A 26 12.94 -10.67 -8.93
C GLU A 26 11.78 -10.91 -7.95
N GLU A 27 11.75 -12.06 -7.27
CA GLU A 27 10.74 -12.36 -6.24
C GLU A 27 10.75 -11.32 -5.10
N LEU A 28 11.94 -10.88 -4.66
CA LEU A 28 12.07 -9.82 -3.66
C LEU A 28 11.55 -8.47 -4.19
N ALA A 29 11.88 -8.10 -5.43
CA ALA A 29 11.42 -6.87 -6.03
C ALA A 29 9.89 -6.86 -6.23
N GLU A 30 9.30 -7.98 -6.62
CA GLU A 30 7.84 -8.13 -6.70
C GLU A 30 7.18 -8.03 -5.32
N GLN A 31 7.76 -8.67 -4.30
CA GLN A 31 7.27 -8.57 -2.93
C GLN A 31 7.32 -7.12 -2.43
N GLU A 32 8.42 -6.41 -2.66
CA GLU A 32 8.58 -5.00 -2.29
C GLU A 32 7.55 -4.12 -3.01
N LYS A 33 7.33 -4.34 -4.32
CA LYS A 33 6.31 -3.63 -5.09
C LYS A 33 4.91 -3.86 -4.54
N GLN A 34 4.55 -5.11 -4.21
CA GLN A 34 3.25 -5.41 -3.61
C GLN A 34 3.06 -4.72 -2.26
N ARG A 35 4.11 -4.70 -1.41
CA ARG A 35 4.06 -3.99 -0.13
C ARG A 35 3.88 -2.48 -0.32
N ALA A 36 4.64 -1.89 -1.24
CA ALA A 36 4.53 -0.46 -1.55
C ALA A 36 3.15 -0.10 -2.11
N GLU A 37 2.56 -0.95 -2.96
CA GLU A 37 1.22 -0.74 -3.50
C GLU A 37 0.14 -0.87 -2.42
N GLN A 38 0.26 -1.86 -1.54
CA GLN A 38 -0.64 -2.02 -0.41
C GLN A 38 -0.58 -0.82 0.55
N GLU A 39 0.62 -0.31 0.83
CA GLU A 39 0.80 0.86 1.69
C GLU A 39 0.20 2.12 1.04
N LYS A 40 0.39 2.31 -0.27
CA LYS A 40 -0.25 3.40 -1.02
C LYS A 40 -1.78 3.33 -0.95
N GLN A 41 -2.37 2.15 -1.12
CA GLN A 41 -3.83 2.00 -1.00
C GLN A 41 -4.33 2.35 0.40
N ARG A 42 -3.61 1.96 1.46
CA ARG A 42 -3.98 2.31 2.84
C ARG A 42 -3.90 3.81 3.07
N ALA A 43 -2.81 4.45 2.63
CA ALA A 43 -2.64 5.89 2.75
C ALA A 43 -3.73 6.67 2.00
N GLU A 44 -4.10 6.22 0.80
CA GLU A 44 -5.18 6.85 0.02
C GLU A 44 -6.55 6.68 0.69
N GLN A 45 -6.82 5.48 1.24
CA GLN A 45 -8.05 5.25 1.99
C GLN A 45 -8.15 6.12 3.24
N GLU A 46 -7.04 6.28 3.98
CA GLU A 46 -6.99 7.13 5.16
C GLU A 46 -7.19 8.61 4.80
N LYS A 47 -6.54 9.06 3.71
CA LYS A 47 -6.75 10.41 3.19
C LYS A 47 -8.22 10.68 2.84
N GLN A 48 -8.87 9.76 2.13
CA GLN A 48 -10.29 9.89 1.80
C GLN A 48 -11.18 9.96 3.04
N ARG A 49 -10.87 9.18 4.08
CA ARG A 49 -11.61 9.23 5.36
C ARG A 49 -11.42 10.58 6.06
N ALA A 50 -10.18 11.08 6.12
CA ALA A 50 -9.88 12.38 6.72
C ALA A 50 -10.57 13.53 5.95
N GLU A 51 -10.57 13.50 4.61
CA GLU A 51 -11.28 14.48 3.79
C GLU A 51 -12.80 14.43 4.01
N GLN A 52 -13.37 13.23 4.14
CA GLN A 52 -14.80 13.08 4.43
C GLN A 52 -15.16 13.60 5.82
N GLU A 53 -14.32 13.35 6.82
CA GLU A 53 -14.53 13.84 8.19
C GLU A 53 -14.41 15.36 8.25
N LYS A 54 -13.39 15.93 7.61
CA LYS A 54 -13.23 17.38 7.49
C LYS A 54 -14.46 18.02 6.86
N LEU A 55 -14.96 17.46 5.75
CA LEU A 55 -16.16 17.98 5.10
C LEU A 55 -17.40 17.90 6.00
N ARG A 56 -17.53 16.85 6.82
CA ARG A 56 -18.62 16.72 7.81
C ARG A 56 -18.49 17.75 8.92
N ALA A 57 -17.29 17.96 9.45
CA ALA A 57 -16.99 18.97 10.45
C ALA A 57 -17.28 20.38 9.92
N GLU A 58 -16.84 20.72 8.72
CA GLU A 58 -17.12 22.01 8.07
C GLU A 58 -18.63 22.25 7.89
N ARG A 59 -19.38 21.23 7.44
CA ARG A 59 -20.84 21.32 7.32
C ARG A 59 -21.53 21.52 8.67
N LEU A 60 -21.05 20.84 9.70
CA LEU A 60 -21.59 20.97 11.06
C LEU A 60 -21.30 22.37 11.62
N ALA A 61 -20.06 22.84 11.48
CA ALA A 61 -19.66 24.18 11.89
C ALA A 61 -20.50 25.25 11.17
N ALA A 62 -20.69 25.14 9.85
CA ALA A 62 -21.53 26.05 9.08
C ALA A 62 -22.98 26.06 9.58
N LYS A 63 -23.56 24.88 9.90
CA LYS A 63 -24.91 24.78 10.46
C LYS A 63 -25.00 25.43 11.84
N LEU A 64 -24.00 25.25 12.69
CA LEU A 64 -23.98 25.84 14.04
C LEU A 64 -23.83 27.36 14.00
N ARG A 65 -22.97 27.88 13.11
CA ARG A 65 -22.87 29.33 12.84
C ARG A 65 -24.20 29.91 12.33
N SER A 66 -24.93 29.18 11.49
CA SER A 66 -26.27 29.61 11.03
C SER A 66 -27.31 29.68 12.15
N LEU A 67 -27.09 28.95 13.24
CA LEU A 67 -27.91 28.99 14.45
C LEU A 67 -27.43 30.04 15.47
N GLY A 68 -26.41 30.84 15.12
CA GLY A 68 -25.84 31.87 16.00
C GLY A 68 -24.89 31.35 17.06
N VAL A 69 -24.43 30.09 16.95
CA VAL A 69 -23.41 29.51 17.82
C VAL A 69 -22.04 29.72 17.16
N ASP A 70 -21.19 30.52 17.77
CA ASP A 70 -19.82 30.71 17.31
C ASP A 70 -18.94 29.56 17.84
N ILE A 71 -18.34 28.81 16.92
CA ILE A 71 -17.44 27.70 17.24
C ILE A 71 -16.10 28.06 16.65
N ASP A 72 -15.15 28.30 17.54
CA ASP A 72 -13.77 28.55 17.18
C ASP A 72 -13.17 27.29 16.54
N ASP A 73 -12.58 27.46 15.36
CA ASP A 73 -11.98 26.39 14.55
C ASP A 73 -10.82 25.68 15.29
N SER A 74 -10.28 26.28 16.37
CA SER A 74 -9.23 25.68 17.21
C SER A 74 -9.71 24.65 18.24
N LEU A 75 -11.03 24.45 18.39
CA LEU A 75 -11.64 23.50 19.33
C LEU A 75 -12.14 22.19 18.68
N LEU A 76 -11.95 22.01 17.37
CA LEU A 76 -12.25 20.80 16.60
C LEU A 76 -10.97 20.17 16.05
#